data_AF-A0A6V7LZ14-F1
#
_entry.id   AF-A0A6V7LZ14-F1
#
_cell.length_a   1.000
_cell.length_b   1.000
_cell.length_c   1.000
_cell.angle_alpha   90.00
_cell.angle_beta   90.00
_cell.angle_gamma   90.00
#
_symmetry.space_group_name_H-M   'P 1'
#
loop_
_entity.id
_entity.type
_entity.pdbx_description
1 polymer ?
#
loop_
_entity_poly.entity_id
_entity_poly.type
_entity_poly.pdbx_seq_one_letter_code
_entity_poly.pdbx_strand_id
1 'polypeptide(L)'
;NEVNCYGRFRGLILRSQLIVLLKNKIFNECDFWERNLDLDIFRNEYPRYPEIDQVDVGEEEKTYSIDLRPFMNPSPYTLQH
;
A
#
# COMPACT_ATOMS: atom_id res chain seq x y z
N ASN A 1 1.96 -22.88 -4.85
CA ASN A 1 3.05 -22.73 -5.85
C ASN A 1 3.57 -21.31 -5.82
N GLU A 2 4.53 -21.04 -4.94
CA GLU A 2 5.23 -19.75 -4.90
C GLU A 2 6.30 -19.78 -6.00
N VAL A 3 6.05 -19.11 -7.12
CA VAL A 3 7.06 -18.92 -8.15
C VAL A 3 8.09 -17.96 -7.58
N ASN A 4 9.35 -18.38 -7.45
CA ASN A 4 10.43 -17.56 -6.92
C ASN A 4 10.67 -16.35 -7.85
N CYS A 5 10.01 -15.23 -7.52
CA CYS A 5 9.99 -13.99 -8.30
C CYS A 5 10.89 -12.91 -7.68
N TYR A 6 11.85 -13.29 -6.82
CA TYR A 6 12.72 -12.33 -6.15
C TYR A 6 13.48 -11.47 -7.18
N GLY A 7 13.49 -10.15 -6.99
CA GLY A 7 14.08 -9.19 -7.94
C GLY A 7 13.27 -8.93 -9.21
N ARG A 8 12.14 -9.62 -9.44
CA ARG A 8 11.27 -9.31 -10.57
C ARG A 8 10.47 -8.05 -10.29
N PHE A 9 10.56 -7.08 -11.19
CA PHE A 9 9.70 -5.90 -11.15
C PHE A 9 8.23 -6.30 -11.35
N ARG A 10 7.36 -5.96 -10.39
CA ARG A 10 5.93 -6.30 -10.41
C ARG A 10 5.01 -5.09 -10.57
N GLY A 11 5.56 -3.89 -10.46
CA GLY A 11 4.83 -2.64 -10.63
C GLY A 11 5.36 -1.54 -9.71
N LEU A 12 4.60 -0.46 -9.59
CA LEU A 12 5.01 0.77 -8.91
C LEU A 12 3.89 1.28 -8.00
N ILE A 13 4.26 1.71 -6.80
CA ILE A 13 3.36 2.35 -5.84
C ILE A 13 4.01 3.64 -5.33
N LEU A 14 3.20 4.66 -5.08
CA LEU A 14 3.67 5.95 -4.61
C LEU A 14 3.84 5.96 -3.08
N ARG A 15 4.76 6.80 -2.59
CA ARG A 15 4.94 7.03 -1.15
C ARG A 15 3.65 7.52 -0.48
N SER A 16 2.91 8.43 -1.11
CA SER A 16 1.64 8.94 -0.58
C SER A 16 0.61 7.82 -0.41
N GLN A 17 0.52 6.89 -1.36
CA GLN A 17 -0.37 5.73 -1.25
C GLN A 17 0.01 4.84 -0.07
N LEU A 18 1.30 4.57 0.14
CA LEU A 18 1.78 3.81 1.31
C LEU A 18 1.40 4.49 2.63
N ILE A 19 1.56 5.81 2.73
CA ILE A 19 1.17 6.58 3.93
C ILE A 19 -0.34 6.46 4.18
N VAL A 20 -1.18 6.58 3.14
CA VAL A 20 -2.64 6.42 3.28
C VAL A 20 -3.01 5.03 3.76
N LEU A 21 -2.35 3.98 3.25
CA LEU A 21 -2.58 2.60 3.71
C LEU A 21 -2.25 2.43 5.20
N LEU A 22 -1.10 2.95 5.64
CA LEU A 22 -0.70 2.88 7.05
C LEU A 22 -1.64 3.68 7.95
N LYS A 23 -2.01 4.91 7.56
CA LYS A 23 -2.94 5.77 8.32
C LYS A 23 -4.29 5.09 8.55
N ASN A 24 -4.78 4.34 7.56
CA ASN A 24 -6.06 3.63 7.66
C ASN A 24 -5.93 2.23 8.28
N LYS A 25 -4.72 1.82 8.68
CA LYS A 25 -4.42 0.49 9.24
C LYS A 25 -4.82 -0.66 8.31
N ILE A 26 -4.48 -0.52 7.03
CA ILE A 26 -4.73 -1.54 6.01
C ILE A 26 -3.66 -2.63 6.12
N PHE A 27 -3.95 -3.67 6.91
CA PHE A 27 -3.05 -4.81 7.12
C PHE A 27 -3.73 -6.13 6.72
N ASN A 28 -2.93 -7.14 6.38
CA ASN A 28 -3.41 -8.47 6.01
C ASN A 28 -4.01 -9.23 7.19
N GLU A 29 -3.48 -8.96 8.38
CA GLU A 29 -3.82 -9.56 9.65
C GLU A 29 -5.11 -8.98 10.25
N CYS A 30 -5.64 -7.90 9.66
CA CYS A 30 -6.95 -7.36 10.01
C CYS A 30 -8.03 -7.92 9.08
N ASP A 31 -9.26 -8.07 9.58
CA ASP A 31 -10.47 -8.43 8.80
C ASP A 31 -10.93 -7.29 7.86
N PHE A 32 -9.98 -6.60 7.24
CA PHE A 32 -10.21 -5.43 6.43
C PHE A 32 -10.63 -5.77 4.99
N TRP A 33 -10.26 -6.95 4.49
CA TRP A 33 -10.56 -7.40 3.13
C TRP A 33 -12.05 -7.60 2.83
N GLU A 34 -12.90 -7.68 3.86
CA GLU A 34 -14.36 -7.72 3.70
C GLU A 34 -14.98 -6.33 3.48
N ARG A 35 -14.25 -5.25 3.81
CA ARG A 35 -14.71 -3.88 3.53
C ARG A 35 -14.30 -3.52 2.12
N ASN A 36 -15.29 -3.19 1.28
CA ASN A 36 -15.06 -2.64 -0.05
C ASN A 36 -14.06 -1.49 0.03
N LEU A 37 -12.82 -1.77 -0.42
CA LEU A 37 -11.74 -0.81 -0.52
C LEU A 37 -12.08 0.21 -1.61
N ASP A 38 -12.70 1.30 -1.19
CA ASP A 38 -12.99 2.40 -2.10
C ASP A 38 -11.72 3.20 -2.38
N LEU A 39 -11.49 3.52 -3.66
CA LEU A 39 -10.40 4.42 -4.08
C LEU A 39 -10.52 5.82 -3.44
N ASP A 40 -11.70 6.16 -2.93
CA ASP A 40 -11.95 7.41 -2.24
C ASP A 40 -11.05 7.60 -1.00
N ILE A 41 -10.56 6.54 -0.36
CA ILE A 41 -9.58 6.68 0.75
C ILE A 41 -8.32 7.43 0.33
N PHE A 42 -7.89 7.27 -0.94
CA PHE A 42 -6.71 7.96 -1.47
C PHE A 42 -7.04 9.38 -1.92
N ARG A 43 -8.27 9.64 -2.35
CA ARG A 43 -8.73 10.96 -2.80
C ARG A 43 -9.01 11.90 -1.64
N ASN A 44 -9.49 11.39 -0.52
CA ASN A 44 -9.82 12.17 0.67
C ASN A 44 -8.60 12.89 1.27
N GLU A 45 -7.40 12.34 1.06
CA GLU A 45 -6.14 12.93 1.53
C GLU A 45 -5.49 13.86 0.50
N TYR A 46 -6.08 14.00 -0.70
CA TYR A 46 -5.59 14.92 -1.72
C TYR A 46 -6.06 16.35 -1.44
N PRO A 47 -5.24 17.39 -1.68
CA PRO A 47 -3.86 17.34 -2.16
C PRO A 47 -2.80 17.22 -1.05
N ARG A 48 -3.21 17.40 0.21
CA ARG A 48 -2.31 17.48 1.36
C ARG A 48 -2.24 16.13 2.07
N TYR A 49 -1.44 15.25 1.50
CA TYR A 49 -1.16 13.95 2.11
C TYR A 49 -0.51 14.14 3.50
N PRO A 50 -0.84 13.27 4.46
CA PRO A 50 -0.22 13.32 5.77
C PRO A 50 1.28 13.02 5.66
N GLU A 51 2.05 13.59 6.58
CA GLU A 51 3.46 13.24 6.72
C GLU A 51 3.60 11.90 7.45
N ILE A 52 4.73 11.23 7.25
CA ILE A 52 4.97 9.93 7.89
C ILE A 52 4.95 10.03 9.42
N ASP A 53 5.41 11.15 9.97
CA ASP A 53 5.46 11.41 11.42
C ASP A 53 4.07 11.60 12.04
N GLN A 54 3.04 11.78 11.19
CA GLN A 54 1.63 11.90 11.61
C GLN A 54 0.90 10.55 11.62
N VAL A 55 1.57 9.48 11.18
CA VAL A 55 1.01 8.13 11.12
C VAL A 55 1.52 7.32 12.31
N ASP A 56 0.59 6.93 13.18
CA ASP A 56 0.90 6.06 14.33
C ASP A 56 0.72 4.59 13.95
N VAL A 57 1.79 3.81 14.14
CA VAL A 57 1.82 2.36 13.91
C VAL A 57 2.35 1.70 15.18
N GLY A 58 1.50 0.93 15.85
CA GLY A 58 1.84 0.23 17.08
C GLY A 58 2.95 -0.82 16.87
N GLU A 59 3.64 -1.19 17.95
CA GLU A 59 4.75 -2.15 17.87
C GLU A 59 4.33 -3.52 17.30
N GLU A 60 3.12 -3.98 17.62
CA GLU A 60 2.56 -5.20 17.05
C GLU A 60 2.25 -5.04 15.55
N GLU A 61 1.66 -3.91 15.17
CA GLU A 61 1.28 -3.61 13.78
C GLU A 61 2.50 -3.53 12.84
N LYS A 62 3.70 -3.22 13.37
CA LYS A 62 4.95 -3.27 12.60
C LYS A 62 5.33 -4.69 12.16
N THR A 63 4.77 -5.72 12.79
CA THR A 63 4.97 -7.12 12.42
C THR A 63 4.00 -7.58 11.33
N TYR A 64 3.00 -6.75 11.01
CA TYR A 64 1.96 -7.07 10.04
C TYR A 64 2.42 -6.83 8.60
N SER A 65 1.73 -7.47 7.67
CA SER A 65 2.01 -7.41 6.25
C SER A 65 0.93 -6.63 5.51
N ILE A 66 1.29 -6.01 4.39
CA ILE A 66 0.33 -5.36 3.49
C ILE A 66 0.46 -5.97 2.11
N ASP A 67 -0.64 -6.51 1.58
CA ASP A 67 -0.72 -6.89 0.18
C ASP A 67 -0.87 -5.62 -0.69
N LEU A 68 0.21 -5.25 -1.38
CA LEU A 68 0.26 -4.07 -2.23
C LEU A 68 -0.35 -4.30 -3.63
N ARG A 69 -0.60 -5.55 -4.03
CA ARG A 69 -1.12 -5.92 -5.36
C ARG A 69 -2.38 -5.15 -5.79
N PRO A 70 -3.39 -4.92 -4.93
CA PRO A 70 -4.59 -4.17 -5.32
C PRO A 70 -4.38 -2.65 -5.43
N PHE A 71 -3.29 -2.10 -4.88
CA PHE A 71 -3.07 -0.64 -4.79
C PHE A 71 -2.00 -0.11 -5.74
N MET A 72 -1.07 -0.96 -6.15
CA MET A 72 0.02 -0.60 -7.05
C MET A 72 -0.45 -0.48 -8.50
N ASN A 73 0.26 0.32 -9.29
CA ASN A 73 0.18 0.25 -10.75
C ASN A 73 0.91 -1.03 -11.22
N PRO A 74 0.22 -2.05 -11.76
CA PRO A 74 0.85 -3.30 -12.19
C PRO A 74 1.60 -3.17 -13.52
N SER A 75 1.43 -2.08 -14.26
CA SER A 75 2.02 -1.84 -15.58
C SER A 75 2.54 -0.41 -15.70
N PRO A 76 3.51 -0.02 -14.87
CA PRO A 76 4.11 1.31 -14.99
C PRO A 76 4.98 1.35 -16.25
N TYR A 77 5.13 2.56 -16.78
CA TYR A 77 5.95 2.78 -17.96
C TYR A 77 7.42 2.47 -17.65
N THR A 78 8.01 1.55 -18.40
CA THR A 78 9.43 1.19 -18.31
C THR A 78 10.11 1.44 -19.65
N LEU A 79 11.36 1.92 -19.59
CA LEU A 79 12.24 2.02 -20.75
C LEU A 79 13.26 0.88 -20.69
N GLN A 80 13.54 0.28 -21.84
CA GLN A 80 14.63 -0.68 -21.95
C GLN A 80 15.96 0.10 -22.01
N HIS A 81 16.90 -0.22 -21.12
CA HIS A 81 18.27 0.31 -21.15
C HIS A 81 19.13 -0.48 -22.12
#